data_AF-A0A957C0N6-F1
#
_entry.id   AF-A0A957C0N6-F1
#
_cell.length_a   1.000
_cell.length_b   1.000
_cell.length_c   1.000
_cell.angle_alpha   90.00
_cell.angle_beta   90.00
_cell.angle_gamma   90.00
#
_symmetry.space_group_name_H-M   'P 1'
#
loop_
_entity.id
_entity.type
_entity.pdbx_description
1 polymer ?
#
loop_
_entity_poly.entity_id
_entity_poly.type
_entity_poly.pdbx_seq_one_letter_code
_entity_poly.pdbx_strand_id
1 'polypeptide(L)'
;RAAQWNFDPNPDIASFVNGMSVRPVIGIPWSEDNASLFENIADGTVFNLTMNTGAILSYEFATRDEVLRSDTRIFRQVGPGLVLLLIGETDDDGLPTGTRTLVSASYSAEQELSRGGELLGLNAIVQEGEIGSTLEFNDGASVALQNMQSLSDLPDVPAGQQTLLFDLDVIADTGSIATNLWQIELVDAGGQVYLPNTTLLQYASYGTLPDEIPALARIPSSLVFLVPQDFPGGRLLISDSSGQRIAFRFTLKQPELSVEYDGLDVRLVSVTTIEGQITTRLRIYNGQTTAINFTQDDIWLSLGYAPDPPGPRNPAEGLQPFTLLPEQAVDLTLVWYWGGEPFGALQVGSYRFAIQ
;
A
#
# COMPACT_ATOMS: atom_id res chain seq x y z
N ARG A 1 31.27 24.21 -8.03
CA ARG A 1 31.31 23.54 -9.36
C ARG A 1 30.24 22.46 -9.33
N ALA A 2 29.15 22.62 -10.08
CA ALA A 2 28.16 21.55 -10.23
C ALA A 2 28.66 20.62 -11.33
N ALA A 3 28.65 19.30 -11.09
CA ALA A 3 28.87 18.34 -12.15
C ALA A 3 27.64 18.36 -13.05
N GLN A 4 27.77 18.96 -14.24
CA GLN A 4 26.76 18.82 -15.30
C GLN A 4 27.10 17.57 -16.10
N TRP A 5 26.11 16.69 -16.21
CA TRP A 5 26.18 15.52 -17.06
C TRP A 5 25.36 15.81 -18.32
N ASN A 6 25.95 15.64 -19.51
CA ASN A 6 25.30 15.86 -20.79
C ASN A 6 25.03 14.51 -21.44
N PHE A 7 23.81 14.32 -21.94
CA PHE A 7 23.45 13.14 -22.72
C PHE A 7 24.39 12.97 -23.93
N ASP A 8 25.03 11.81 -24.05
CA ASP A 8 25.92 11.46 -25.16
C ASP A 8 25.18 10.51 -26.12
N PRO A 9 25.00 10.88 -27.40
CA PRO A 9 24.31 10.05 -28.37
C PRO A 9 25.15 8.88 -28.91
N ASN A 10 26.38 8.67 -28.44
CA ASN A 10 27.20 7.51 -28.81
C ASN A 10 26.57 6.19 -28.31
N PRO A 11 26.20 5.25 -29.21
CA PRO A 11 25.58 3.98 -28.82
C PRO A 11 26.50 3.04 -28.04
N ASP A 12 27.81 3.31 -28.01
CA ASP A 12 28.79 2.58 -27.21
C ASP A 12 28.93 3.14 -25.77
N ILE A 13 28.15 4.16 -25.40
CA ILE A 13 28.13 4.77 -24.06
C ILE A 13 26.76 4.50 -23.41
N ALA A 14 26.71 3.51 -22.53
CA ALA A 14 25.50 3.23 -21.74
C ALA A 14 25.20 4.40 -20.80
N SER A 15 24.06 5.04 -21.02
CA SER A 15 23.62 6.23 -20.31
C SER A 15 22.20 6.02 -19.81
N PHE A 16 22.07 5.75 -18.51
CA PHE A 16 20.78 5.58 -17.84
C PHE A 16 20.72 6.48 -16.63
N VAL A 17 19.67 7.32 -16.55
CA VAL A 17 19.33 8.07 -15.35
C VAL A 17 18.08 7.43 -14.78
N ASN A 18 18.24 6.67 -13.70
CA ASN A 18 17.15 6.30 -12.82
C ASN A 18 17.34 7.04 -11.52
N GLY A 19 16.27 7.66 -11.05
CA GLY A 19 16.31 8.44 -9.83
C GLY A 19 15.03 9.23 -9.71
N MET A 20 14.02 8.61 -9.09
CA MET A 20 12.98 9.40 -8.45
C MET A 20 13.64 10.19 -7.33
N SER A 21 13.95 11.46 -7.59
CA SER A 21 14.38 12.42 -6.57
C SER A 21 13.17 12.85 -5.74
N VAL A 22 12.54 11.89 -5.05
CA VAL A 22 11.39 12.12 -4.19
C VAL A 22 11.83 11.86 -2.76
N ARG A 23 11.65 12.86 -1.89
CA ARG A 23 11.77 12.75 -0.44
C ARG A 23 10.37 12.72 0.16
N PRO A 24 9.85 11.55 0.55
CA PRO A 24 8.58 11.47 1.23
C PRO A 24 8.61 12.29 2.52
N VAL A 25 7.54 13.02 2.78
CA VAL A 25 7.32 13.73 4.04
C VAL A 25 6.05 13.20 4.67
N ILE A 26 6.19 12.52 5.80
CA ILE A 26 5.09 11.80 6.46
C ILE A 26 4.81 12.46 7.81
N GLY A 27 3.57 12.88 8.00
CA GLY A 27 3.08 13.34 9.31
C GLY A 27 2.67 12.14 10.15
N ILE A 28 3.31 11.96 11.30
CA ILE A 28 2.98 10.94 12.30
C ILE A 28 2.11 11.59 13.38
N PRO A 29 0.87 11.13 13.62
CA PRO A 29 0.01 11.72 14.64
C PRO A 29 0.62 11.56 16.02
N TRP A 30 0.45 12.57 16.86
CA TRP A 30 0.95 12.55 18.23
C TRP A 30 0.17 11.53 19.07
N SER A 31 0.93 10.74 19.81
CA SER A 31 0.51 9.90 20.93
C SER A 31 1.72 9.79 21.87
N GLU A 32 1.52 9.40 23.13
CA GLU A 32 2.65 9.15 24.05
C GLU A 32 3.63 8.10 23.49
N ASP A 33 3.10 7.08 22.82
CA ASP A 33 3.89 6.04 22.15
C ASP A 33 4.72 6.60 20.99
N ASN A 34 4.12 7.44 20.13
CA ASN A 34 4.83 8.04 19.00
C ASN A 34 5.84 9.10 19.45
N ALA A 35 5.53 9.86 20.51
CA ALA A 35 6.48 10.77 21.12
C ALA A 35 7.69 10.00 21.67
N SER A 36 7.44 8.93 22.44
CA SER A 36 8.48 8.04 22.96
C SER A 36 9.28 7.38 21.85
N LEU A 37 8.63 6.97 20.74
CA LEU A 37 9.32 6.45 19.57
C LEU A 37 10.28 7.50 18.99
N PHE A 38 9.81 8.74 18.78
CA PHE A 38 10.64 9.84 18.27
C PHE A 38 11.81 10.20 19.20
N GLU A 39 11.64 10.07 20.51
CA GLU A 39 12.71 10.22 21.50
C GLU A 39 13.77 9.13 21.41
N ASN A 40 13.38 7.91 21.03
CA ASN A 40 14.27 6.76 20.89
C ASN A 40 14.94 6.64 19.51
N ILE A 41 14.44 7.36 18.49
CA ILE A 41 15.09 7.44 17.18
C ILE A 41 16.44 8.16 17.33
N ALA A 42 17.50 7.45 16.96
CA ALA A 42 18.89 7.93 17.01
C ALA A 42 19.75 7.28 15.92
N ASP A 43 21.05 7.58 15.92
CA ASP A 43 22.04 6.98 15.02
C ASP A 43 21.95 5.45 15.00
N GLY A 44 21.96 4.87 13.81
CA GLY A 44 21.76 3.43 13.59
C GLY A 44 20.30 3.00 13.45
N THR A 45 19.33 3.90 13.62
CA THR A 45 17.93 3.61 13.29
C THR A 45 17.75 3.52 11.78
N VAL A 46 17.08 2.46 11.33
CA VAL A 46 16.72 2.24 9.93
C VAL A 46 15.20 2.30 9.77
N PHE A 47 14.75 3.07 8.79
CA PHE A 47 13.34 3.20 8.42
C PHE A 47 13.07 2.44 7.14
N ASN A 48 12.09 1.54 7.17
CA ASN A 48 11.68 0.79 5.99
C ASN A 48 10.31 1.30 5.52
N LEU A 49 10.28 1.98 4.38
CA LEU A 49 9.05 2.42 3.74
C LEU A 49 8.62 1.39 2.70
N THR A 50 7.52 0.70 2.96
CA THR A 50 6.92 -0.22 2.00
C THR A 50 6.01 0.58 1.07
N MET A 51 6.33 0.58 -0.21
CA MET A 51 5.53 1.21 -1.25
C MET A 51 4.30 0.35 -1.56
N ASN A 52 3.26 0.92 -2.15
CA ASN A 52 2.11 0.16 -2.64
C ASN A 52 2.46 -0.89 -3.71
N THR A 53 3.65 -0.77 -4.31
CA THR A 53 4.22 -1.77 -5.21
C THR A 53 4.85 -2.95 -4.48
N GLY A 54 4.96 -2.92 -3.14
CA GLY A 54 5.70 -3.90 -2.34
C GLY A 54 7.19 -3.58 -2.18
N ALA A 55 7.75 -2.67 -2.99
CA ALA A 55 9.14 -2.27 -2.86
C ALA A 55 9.42 -1.64 -1.49
N ILE A 56 10.45 -2.11 -0.80
CA ILE A 56 10.88 -1.55 0.48
C ILE A 56 12.03 -0.58 0.25
N LEU A 57 11.86 0.66 0.69
CA LEU A 57 12.90 1.68 0.69
C LEU A 57 13.48 1.78 2.09
N SER A 58 14.77 1.53 2.24
CA SER A 58 15.45 1.63 3.53
C SER A 58 16.13 2.99 3.66
N TYR A 59 15.85 3.72 4.71
CA TYR A 59 16.47 5.00 5.01
C TYR A 59 17.22 4.90 6.33
N GLU A 60 18.38 5.52 6.41
CA GLU A 60 19.15 5.58 7.64
C GLU A 60 18.94 6.93 8.32
N PHE A 61 18.76 6.91 9.63
CA PHE A 61 18.67 8.12 10.44
C PHE A 61 19.80 9.09 10.10
N ALA A 62 19.45 10.36 9.94
CA ALA A 62 20.40 11.43 9.68
C ALA A 62 20.35 12.48 10.78
N THR A 63 19.19 13.08 11.04
CA THR A 63 19.05 14.11 12.09
C THR A 63 17.71 14.02 12.79
N ARG A 64 17.68 14.53 14.03
CA ARG A 64 16.45 14.87 14.74
C ARG A 64 16.52 16.33 15.16
N ASP A 65 15.54 17.11 14.75
CA ASP A 65 15.48 18.55 14.96
C ASP A 65 14.11 18.95 15.53
N GLU A 66 14.04 20.07 16.26
CA GLU A 66 12.77 20.73 16.55
C GLU A 66 12.54 21.86 15.56
N VAL A 67 11.37 21.87 14.93
CA VAL A 67 11.01 22.88 13.92
C VAL A 67 9.73 23.61 14.30
N LEU A 68 9.68 24.91 13.98
CA LEU A 68 8.46 25.70 14.16
C LEU A 68 7.35 25.20 13.24
N ARG A 69 6.09 25.27 13.69
CA ARG A 69 4.93 24.90 12.84
C ARG A 69 4.82 25.72 11.56
N SER A 70 5.37 26.93 11.55
CA SER A 70 5.41 27.84 10.40
C SER A 70 6.57 27.55 9.44
N ASP A 71 7.53 26.70 9.81
CA ASP A 71 8.66 26.38 8.94
C ASP A 71 8.23 25.43 7.81
N THR A 72 8.06 25.98 6.62
CA THR A 72 7.68 25.23 5.41
C THR A 72 8.88 24.72 4.63
N ARG A 73 10.12 25.06 5.03
CA ARG A 73 11.33 24.65 4.29
C ARG A 73 11.54 23.14 4.32
N ILE A 74 11.02 22.48 5.36
CA ILE A 74 11.07 21.02 5.55
C ILE A 74 10.34 20.25 4.43
N PHE A 75 9.38 20.88 3.75
CA PHE A 75 8.63 20.28 2.64
C PHE A 75 9.31 20.43 1.28
N ARG A 76 10.41 21.19 1.18
CA ARG A 76 11.09 21.43 -0.08
C ARG A 76 11.83 20.17 -0.56
N GLN A 77 11.56 19.74 -1.78
CA GLN A 77 12.25 18.63 -2.42
C GLN A 77 13.64 19.09 -2.89
N VAL A 78 14.67 18.87 -2.07
CA VAL A 78 16.06 19.31 -2.35
C VAL A 78 17.03 18.15 -2.59
N GLY A 79 16.55 16.91 -2.49
CA GLY A 79 17.32 15.67 -2.71
C GLY A 79 16.56 14.47 -2.15
N PRO A 80 17.02 13.23 -2.44
CA PRO A 80 16.41 12.00 -1.93
C PRO A 80 16.58 11.86 -0.41
N GLY A 81 15.62 11.21 0.24
CA GLY A 81 15.63 10.96 1.68
C GLY A 81 14.22 10.67 2.20
N LEU A 82 14.04 10.72 3.51
CA LEU A 82 12.75 10.61 4.20
C LEU A 82 12.67 11.66 5.30
N VAL A 83 11.48 12.25 5.49
CA VAL A 83 11.19 13.13 6.62
C VAL A 83 9.97 12.59 7.35
N LEU A 84 10.12 12.39 8.67
CA LEU A 84 9.02 12.08 9.58
C LEU A 84 8.79 13.29 10.48
N LEU A 85 7.52 13.69 10.63
CA LEU A 85 7.15 14.85 11.43
C LEU A 85 6.11 14.44 12.46
N LEU A 86 6.40 14.61 13.75
CA LEU A 86 5.40 14.41 14.78
C LEU A 86 4.41 15.58 14.75
N ILE A 87 3.13 15.30 14.50
CA ILE A 87 2.08 16.30 14.29
C ILE A 87 0.95 16.11 15.29
N GLY A 88 0.32 17.21 15.69
CA GLY A 88 -0.87 17.15 16.54
C GLY A 88 -0.61 17.10 18.05
N GLU A 89 0.65 17.26 18.48
CA GLU A 89 0.96 17.50 19.89
C GLU A 89 0.27 18.76 20.40
N THR A 90 -0.25 18.70 21.62
CA THR A 90 -0.89 19.81 22.33
C THR A 90 -0.23 20.07 23.67
N ASP A 91 -0.27 21.32 24.12
CA ASP A 91 0.14 21.70 25.48
C ASP A 91 -0.94 21.38 26.52
N ASP A 92 -0.68 21.74 27.78
CA ASP A 92 -1.57 21.52 28.93
C ASP A 92 -2.95 22.18 28.77
N ASP A 93 -3.05 23.20 27.92
CA ASP A 93 -4.30 23.92 27.60
C ASP A 93 -5.04 23.29 26.40
N GLY A 94 -4.51 22.22 25.82
CA GLY A 94 -5.04 21.54 24.63
C GLY A 94 -4.79 22.31 23.33
N LEU A 95 -3.91 23.31 23.35
CA LEU A 95 -3.52 24.06 22.16
C LEU A 95 -2.32 23.41 21.48
N PRO A 96 -2.21 23.47 20.15
CA PRO A 96 -1.09 22.84 19.48
C PRO A 96 0.25 23.49 19.86
N THR A 97 1.25 22.67 20.22
CA THR A 97 2.59 23.13 20.61
C THR A 97 3.27 24.01 19.55
N GLY A 98 4.14 24.94 19.94
CA GLY A 98 4.79 25.87 19.00
C GLY A 98 5.76 25.21 18.01
N THR A 99 6.28 24.04 18.37
CA THR A 99 7.27 23.25 17.62
C THR A 99 6.72 21.88 17.24
N ARG A 100 7.49 21.15 16.44
CA ARG A 100 7.28 19.75 16.07
C ARG A 100 8.63 19.06 16.03
N THR A 101 8.69 17.82 16.49
CA THR A 101 9.87 16.97 16.29
C THR A 101 9.92 16.51 14.83
N LEU A 102 11.04 16.79 14.18
CA LEU A 102 11.37 16.36 12.83
C LEU A 102 12.48 15.32 12.91
N VAL A 103 12.30 14.20 12.21
CA VAL A 103 13.36 13.24 11.93
C VAL A 103 13.62 13.26 10.43
N SER A 104 14.89 13.40 10.06
CA SER A 104 15.34 13.23 8.69
C SER A 104 16.13 11.93 8.57
N ALA A 105 15.98 11.28 7.42
CA ALA A 105 16.72 10.07 7.09
C ALA A 105 17.23 10.15 5.65
N SER A 106 18.41 9.60 5.45
CA SER A 106 19.12 9.59 4.17
C SER A 106 18.84 8.31 3.39
N TYR A 107 18.86 8.41 2.08
CA TYR A 107 18.68 7.29 1.17
C TYR A 107 20.02 6.92 0.55
N SER A 108 20.47 5.67 0.73
CA SER A 108 21.76 5.22 0.19
C SER A 108 21.64 4.89 -1.30
N ALA A 109 22.53 5.48 -2.13
CA ALA A 109 22.59 5.18 -3.56
C ALA A 109 22.97 3.73 -3.86
N GLU A 110 23.62 3.03 -2.92
CA GLU A 110 23.93 1.60 -3.04
C GLU A 110 22.65 0.75 -3.11
N GLN A 111 21.54 1.23 -2.56
CA GLN A 111 20.25 0.56 -2.68
C GLN A 111 19.68 0.62 -4.10
N GLU A 112 20.01 1.63 -4.91
CA GLU A 112 19.63 1.63 -6.34
C GLU A 112 20.41 0.57 -7.11
N LEU A 113 21.65 0.27 -6.70
CA LEU A 113 22.44 -0.83 -7.26
C LEU A 113 21.85 -2.19 -6.86
N SER A 114 21.38 -2.34 -5.62
CA SER A 114 20.66 -3.53 -5.14
C SER A 114 19.25 -3.67 -5.73
N ARG A 115 18.58 -2.56 -6.07
CA ARG A 115 17.27 -2.53 -6.75
C ARG A 115 17.37 -3.02 -8.21
N GLY A 116 18.60 -3.05 -8.75
CA GLY A 116 18.96 -3.69 -10.01
C GLY A 116 19.03 -5.22 -9.98
N GLY A 117 18.52 -5.89 -8.93
CA GLY A 117 18.33 -7.35 -8.95
C GLY A 117 19.60 -8.20 -9.02
N GLU A 118 20.78 -7.61 -8.85
CA GLU A 118 22.04 -8.34 -8.73
C GLU A 118 22.43 -8.42 -7.26
N LEU A 119 22.77 -9.64 -6.80
CA LEU A 119 23.30 -10.03 -5.48
C LEU A 119 22.37 -10.77 -4.51
N LEU A 120 21.39 -11.53 -5.02
CA LEU A 120 20.93 -12.75 -4.36
C LEU A 120 21.10 -13.96 -5.28
N GLY A 121 22.28 -14.57 -5.20
CA GLY A 121 22.60 -15.85 -5.82
C GLY A 121 23.10 -15.71 -7.25
N LEU A 122 24.36 -16.11 -7.48
CA LEU A 122 24.88 -16.44 -8.80
C LEU A 122 23.99 -17.52 -9.44
N ASN A 123 22.99 -17.07 -10.21
CA ASN A 123 22.29 -17.71 -11.32
C ASN A 123 21.35 -16.63 -11.89
N ALA A 124 21.91 -15.74 -12.72
CA ALA A 124 21.20 -14.63 -13.32
C ALA A 124 19.93 -15.11 -14.05
N ILE A 125 18.84 -14.35 -13.95
CA ILE A 125 17.69 -14.51 -14.85
C ILE A 125 18.24 -14.34 -16.26
N VAL A 126 18.20 -15.40 -17.05
CA VAL A 126 18.82 -15.41 -18.38
C VAL A 126 17.92 -14.70 -19.39
N GLN A 127 16.59 -14.79 -19.19
CA GLN A 127 15.61 -14.14 -20.05
C GLN A 127 14.40 -13.65 -19.24
N GLU A 128 13.90 -12.45 -19.56
CA GLU A 128 12.66 -11.89 -19.01
C GLU A 128 11.70 -11.56 -20.17
N GLY A 129 10.42 -11.89 -19.99
CA GLY A 129 9.36 -11.62 -20.96
C GLY A 129 8.05 -11.23 -20.28
N GLU A 130 6.99 -11.09 -21.07
CA GLU A 130 5.63 -10.77 -20.60
C GLU A 130 4.62 -11.80 -21.15
N ILE A 131 3.34 -11.65 -20.84
CA ILE A 131 2.27 -12.47 -21.42
C ILE A 131 2.35 -12.39 -22.96
N GLY A 132 2.28 -13.54 -23.61
CA GLY A 132 2.47 -13.72 -25.06
C GLY A 132 3.91 -13.99 -25.48
N SER A 133 4.89 -13.87 -24.57
CA SER A 133 6.30 -14.17 -24.85
C SER A 133 6.57 -15.67 -24.76
N THR A 134 7.56 -16.13 -25.54
CA THR A 134 8.17 -17.45 -25.41
C THR A 134 9.62 -17.26 -24.99
N LEU A 135 10.03 -17.93 -23.91
CA LEU A 135 11.38 -17.85 -23.35
C LEU A 135 12.02 -19.23 -23.40
N GLU A 136 13.32 -19.28 -23.64
CA GLU A 136 14.07 -20.51 -23.88
C GLU A 136 15.06 -20.80 -22.75
N PHE A 137 15.17 -22.07 -22.37
CA PHE A 137 16.26 -22.63 -21.60
C PHE A 137 17.34 -23.16 -22.55
N ASN A 138 18.56 -23.29 -22.05
CA ASN A 138 19.72 -23.71 -22.82
C ASN A 138 19.70 -25.21 -23.17
N ASP A 139 18.84 -25.99 -22.52
CA ASP A 139 18.67 -27.43 -22.73
C ASP A 139 17.65 -27.77 -23.84
N GLY A 140 17.13 -26.76 -24.54
CA GLY A 140 16.12 -26.94 -25.61
C GLY A 140 14.69 -27.04 -25.09
N ALA A 141 14.46 -26.66 -23.82
CA ALA A 141 13.13 -26.39 -23.29
C ALA A 141 12.71 -24.95 -23.56
N SER A 142 11.45 -24.74 -23.94
CA SER A 142 10.89 -23.40 -24.10
C SER A 142 9.54 -23.30 -23.39
N VAL A 143 9.28 -22.16 -22.76
CA VAL A 143 8.01 -21.87 -22.09
C VAL A 143 7.37 -20.66 -22.75
N ALA A 144 6.13 -20.80 -23.18
CA ALA A 144 5.33 -19.68 -23.67
C ALA A 144 4.23 -19.36 -22.67
N LEU A 145 4.20 -18.14 -22.14
CA LEU A 145 3.10 -17.68 -21.29
C LEU A 145 1.96 -17.20 -22.17
N GLN A 146 0.86 -17.95 -22.22
CA GLN A 146 -0.26 -17.67 -23.13
C GLN A 146 -1.25 -16.67 -22.53
N ASN A 147 -1.58 -16.85 -21.25
CA ASN A 147 -2.59 -16.04 -20.58
C ASN A 147 -2.33 -15.98 -19.07
N MET A 148 -2.88 -14.94 -18.44
CA MET A 148 -2.98 -14.85 -16.99
C MET A 148 -4.37 -14.35 -16.60
N GLN A 149 -4.96 -14.96 -15.58
CA GLN A 149 -6.24 -14.56 -15.02
C GLN A 149 -6.11 -14.33 -13.51
N SER A 150 -6.80 -13.31 -13.01
CA SER A 150 -7.06 -13.16 -11.58
C SER A 150 -8.52 -13.46 -11.30
N LEU A 151 -8.78 -14.33 -10.32
CA LEU A 151 -10.11 -14.70 -9.85
C LEU A 151 -10.26 -14.36 -8.37
N SER A 152 -11.28 -13.57 -8.03
CA SER A 152 -11.69 -13.26 -6.67
C SER A 152 -13.00 -13.99 -6.32
N ASP A 153 -13.36 -13.99 -5.03
CA ASP A 153 -14.67 -14.42 -4.53
C ASP A 153 -15.04 -15.89 -4.83
N LEU A 154 -14.04 -16.75 -4.96
CA LEU A 154 -14.23 -18.19 -5.11
C LEU A 154 -14.57 -18.84 -3.75
N PRO A 155 -15.46 -19.85 -3.72
CA PRO A 155 -15.94 -20.44 -2.47
C PRO A 155 -14.85 -21.15 -1.66
N ASP A 156 -13.79 -21.64 -2.32
CA ASP A 156 -12.68 -22.34 -1.69
C ASP A 156 -11.48 -21.42 -1.37
N VAL A 157 -11.63 -20.11 -1.60
CA VAL A 157 -10.58 -19.10 -1.38
C VAL A 157 -10.87 -18.29 -0.11
N PRO A 158 -9.91 -18.15 0.81
CA PRO A 158 -10.08 -17.34 2.01
C PRO A 158 -10.39 -15.86 1.70
N ALA A 159 -11.14 -15.21 2.60
CA ALA A 159 -11.39 -13.78 2.51
C ALA A 159 -10.08 -12.97 2.54
N GLY A 160 -9.99 -11.92 1.70
CA GLY A 160 -8.78 -11.10 1.55
C GLY A 160 -7.69 -11.73 0.67
N GLN A 161 -7.97 -12.87 0.02
CA GLN A 161 -7.09 -13.50 -0.96
C GLN A 161 -7.77 -13.59 -2.33
N GLN A 162 -6.95 -13.72 -3.37
CA GLN A 162 -7.37 -13.98 -4.74
C GLN A 162 -6.49 -15.07 -5.36
N THR A 163 -6.99 -15.70 -6.42
CA THR A 163 -6.29 -16.74 -7.16
C THR A 163 -5.72 -16.18 -8.45
N LEU A 164 -4.42 -16.38 -8.70
CA LEU A 164 -3.80 -16.12 -9.99
C LEU A 164 -3.60 -17.42 -10.74
N LEU A 165 -4.04 -17.43 -12.00
CA LEU A 165 -3.92 -18.55 -12.94
C LEU A 165 -3.03 -18.14 -14.09
N PHE A 166 -2.01 -18.94 -14.40
CA PHE A 166 -1.12 -18.75 -15.53
C PHE A 166 -1.26 -19.94 -16.47
N ASP A 167 -1.68 -19.69 -17.70
CA ASP A 167 -1.75 -20.71 -18.74
C ASP A 167 -0.49 -20.61 -19.59
N LEU A 168 0.23 -21.73 -19.71
CA LEU A 168 1.50 -21.80 -20.41
C LEU A 168 1.57 -23.02 -21.33
N ASP A 169 2.35 -22.88 -22.39
CA ASP A 169 2.81 -24.01 -23.19
C ASP A 169 4.26 -24.32 -22.81
N VAL A 170 4.55 -25.57 -22.42
CA VAL A 170 5.94 -26.03 -22.32
C VAL A 170 6.27 -26.90 -23.52
N ILE A 171 7.39 -26.58 -24.16
CA ILE A 171 7.82 -27.14 -25.44
C ILE A 171 9.17 -27.80 -25.23
N ALA A 172 9.29 -29.05 -25.70
CA ALA A 172 10.53 -29.79 -25.75
C ALA A 172 11.01 -29.92 -27.19
N ASP A 173 12.19 -29.40 -27.51
CA ASP A 173 12.67 -29.41 -28.89
C ASP A 173 13.27 -30.76 -29.30
N THR A 174 14.32 -31.24 -28.62
CA THR A 174 15.07 -32.41 -29.10
C THR A 174 15.21 -33.55 -28.09
N GLY A 175 15.23 -33.23 -26.79
CA GLY A 175 15.26 -34.21 -25.69
C GLY A 175 13.97 -34.20 -24.88
N SER A 176 13.72 -35.24 -24.08
CA SER A 176 12.68 -35.13 -23.06
C SER A 176 13.16 -34.22 -21.93
N ILE A 177 12.21 -33.51 -21.30
CA ILE A 177 12.47 -32.56 -20.23
C ILE A 177 11.88 -33.10 -18.94
N ALA A 178 12.69 -33.20 -17.89
CA ALA A 178 12.25 -33.54 -16.54
C ALA A 178 11.80 -32.27 -15.79
N THR A 179 10.52 -31.94 -15.93
CA THR A 179 9.88 -30.76 -15.34
C THR A 179 9.61 -30.91 -13.84
N ASN A 180 9.63 -32.13 -13.30
CA ASN A 180 9.54 -32.37 -11.86
C ASN A 180 10.74 -31.80 -11.06
N LEU A 181 11.84 -31.49 -11.74
CA LEU A 181 13.03 -30.85 -11.16
C LEU A 181 12.99 -29.33 -11.26
N TRP A 182 11.95 -28.77 -11.89
CA TRP A 182 11.83 -27.32 -12.04
C TRP A 182 11.35 -26.67 -10.76
N GLN A 183 11.93 -25.51 -10.46
CA GLN A 183 11.47 -24.66 -9.38
C GLN A 183 10.59 -23.55 -9.96
N ILE A 184 9.33 -23.52 -9.51
CA ILE A 184 8.33 -22.56 -9.98
C ILE A 184 7.94 -21.68 -8.80
N GLU A 185 8.10 -20.37 -8.97
CA GLU A 185 7.88 -19.38 -7.94
C GLU A 185 7.15 -18.18 -8.52
N LEU A 186 6.22 -17.63 -7.76
CA LEU A 186 5.71 -16.30 -8.02
C LEU A 186 6.35 -15.34 -7.02
N VAL A 187 6.92 -14.24 -7.50
CA VAL A 187 7.61 -13.26 -6.66
C VAL A 187 6.99 -11.89 -6.85
N ASP A 188 6.57 -11.24 -5.76
CA ASP A 188 6.08 -9.87 -5.81
C ASP A 188 7.23 -8.85 -5.79
N ALA A 189 6.91 -7.56 -5.93
CA ALA A 189 7.92 -6.51 -5.95
C ALA A 189 8.58 -6.25 -4.57
N GLY A 190 8.05 -6.81 -3.49
CA GLY A 190 8.69 -6.85 -2.17
C GLY A 190 9.64 -8.03 -1.98
N GLY A 191 9.71 -8.96 -2.95
CA GLY A 191 10.53 -10.16 -2.88
C GLY A 191 9.87 -11.30 -2.11
N GLN A 192 8.60 -11.18 -1.73
CA GLN A 192 7.86 -12.29 -1.14
C GLN A 192 7.62 -13.36 -2.21
N VAL A 193 7.90 -14.60 -1.84
CA VAL A 193 7.76 -15.78 -2.70
C VAL A 193 6.46 -16.50 -2.38
N TYR A 194 5.72 -16.85 -3.43
CA TYR A 194 4.49 -17.64 -3.40
C TYR A 194 4.73 -18.92 -4.21
N LEU A 195 4.27 -20.05 -3.67
CA LEU A 195 4.44 -21.36 -4.30
C LEU A 195 3.16 -21.80 -5.02
N PRO A 196 3.27 -22.66 -6.05
CA PRO A 196 2.11 -23.19 -6.74
C PRO A 196 1.14 -23.90 -5.78
N ASN A 197 -0.16 -23.62 -5.95
CA ASN A 197 -1.23 -24.22 -5.18
C ASN A 197 -2.07 -25.15 -6.06
N THR A 198 -1.88 -26.46 -5.89
CA THR A 198 -2.59 -27.46 -6.68
C THR A 198 -4.04 -27.70 -6.25
N THR A 199 -4.47 -27.23 -5.07
CA THR A 199 -5.86 -27.48 -4.61
C THR A 199 -6.88 -26.64 -5.38
N LEU A 200 -6.45 -25.59 -6.08
CA LEU A 200 -7.29 -24.66 -6.83
C LEU A 200 -7.26 -24.91 -8.36
N LEU A 201 -6.65 -26.01 -8.80
CA LEU A 201 -6.57 -26.38 -10.23
C LEU A 201 -7.92 -26.60 -10.90
N GLN A 202 -8.97 -26.89 -10.13
CA GLN A 202 -10.33 -27.05 -10.67
C GLN A 202 -10.86 -25.78 -11.38
N TYR A 203 -10.25 -24.63 -11.12
CA TYR A 203 -10.57 -23.35 -11.75
C TYR A 203 -9.68 -23.04 -12.97
N ALA A 204 -8.69 -23.88 -13.27
CA ALA A 204 -7.71 -23.64 -14.31
C ALA A 204 -8.17 -24.12 -15.70
N SER A 205 -7.62 -23.52 -16.76
CA SER A 205 -7.94 -23.89 -18.15
C SER A 205 -7.36 -25.26 -18.55
N TYR A 206 -6.22 -25.63 -17.97
CA TYR A 206 -5.47 -26.85 -18.27
C TYR A 206 -5.09 -27.61 -16.99
N GLY A 207 -4.57 -28.83 -17.16
CA GLY A 207 -4.03 -29.63 -16.07
C GLY A 207 -2.69 -29.11 -15.53
N THR A 208 -2.15 -29.78 -14.52
CA THR A 208 -0.80 -29.49 -14.01
C THR A 208 0.27 -29.73 -15.06
N LEU A 209 1.40 -29.06 -14.87
CA LEU A 209 2.65 -29.44 -15.53
C LEU A 209 2.95 -30.93 -15.21
N PRO A 210 3.13 -31.80 -16.23
CA PRO A 210 3.52 -33.19 -15.99
C PRO A 210 4.97 -33.25 -15.45
N ASP A 211 5.39 -34.40 -14.95
CA ASP A 211 6.76 -34.60 -14.44
C ASP A 211 7.81 -34.72 -15.56
N GLU A 212 7.38 -35.14 -16.75
CA GLU A 212 8.21 -35.28 -17.93
C GLU A 212 7.46 -34.82 -19.19
N ILE A 213 8.15 -34.10 -20.06
CA ILE A 213 7.67 -33.71 -21.38
C ILE A 213 8.48 -34.45 -22.43
N PRO A 214 7.85 -35.28 -23.29
CA PRO A 214 8.57 -36.00 -24.35
C PRO A 214 9.22 -35.05 -25.36
N ALA A 215 10.31 -35.48 -25.98
CA ALA A 215 10.93 -34.75 -27.08
C ALA A 215 9.93 -34.43 -28.20
N LEU A 216 10.08 -33.25 -28.82
CA LEU A 216 9.21 -32.73 -29.89
C LEU A 216 7.74 -32.56 -29.47
N ALA A 217 7.45 -32.47 -28.17
CA ALA A 217 6.12 -32.25 -27.65
C ALA A 217 5.90 -30.80 -27.21
N ARG A 218 4.63 -30.37 -27.30
CA ARG A 218 4.12 -29.15 -26.67
C ARG A 218 2.97 -29.57 -25.75
N ILE A 219 3.08 -29.23 -24.47
CA ILE A 219 2.07 -29.54 -23.46
C ILE A 219 1.52 -28.24 -22.86
N PRO A 220 0.23 -27.92 -23.07
CA PRO A 220 -0.40 -26.82 -22.35
C PRO A 220 -0.61 -27.21 -20.89
N SER A 221 -0.31 -26.31 -19.97
CA SER A 221 -0.42 -26.52 -18.52
C SER A 221 -0.86 -25.23 -17.83
N SER A 222 -1.47 -25.36 -16.66
CA SER A 222 -1.82 -24.22 -15.83
C SER A 222 -1.07 -24.25 -14.49
N LEU A 223 -0.63 -23.09 -14.05
CA LEU A 223 -0.09 -22.85 -12.72
C LEU A 223 -1.06 -21.97 -11.95
N VAL A 224 -1.23 -22.28 -10.67
CA VAL A 224 -2.18 -21.59 -9.80
C VAL A 224 -1.47 -21.08 -8.56
N PHE A 225 -1.75 -19.85 -8.14
CA PHE A 225 -1.17 -19.24 -6.96
C PHE A 225 -2.25 -18.55 -6.13
N LEU A 226 -2.06 -18.54 -4.82
CA LEU A 226 -2.92 -17.85 -3.87
C LEU A 226 -2.17 -16.63 -3.33
N VAL A 227 -2.70 -15.44 -3.54
CA VAL A 227 -2.05 -14.17 -3.20
C VAL A 227 -3.04 -13.24 -2.49
N PRO A 228 -2.57 -12.17 -1.81
CA PRO A 228 -3.46 -11.14 -1.26
C PRO A 228 -4.37 -10.52 -2.34
N GLN A 229 -5.59 -10.12 -1.96
CA GLN A 229 -6.58 -9.56 -2.88
C GLN A 229 -6.12 -8.25 -3.55
N ASP A 230 -5.22 -7.51 -2.92
CA ASP A 230 -4.64 -6.25 -3.40
C ASP A 230 -3.33 -6.44 -4.18
N PHE A 231 -2.96 -7.68 -4.53
CA PHE A 231 -1.72 -7.99 -5.23
C PHE A 231 -1.51 -7.12 -6.49
N PRO A 232 -0.44 -6.32 -6.57
CA PRO A 232 -0.24 -5.34 -7.66
C PRO A 232 0.30 -5.97 -8.96
N GLY A 233 0.85 -7.18 -8.89
CA GLY A 233 1.63 -7.81 -9.95
C GLY A 233 2.98 -8.31 -9.46
N GLY A 234 3.75 -8.93 -10.34
CA GLY A 234 5.01 -9.55 -9.97
C GLY A 234 5.72 -10.25 -11.13
N ARG A 235 6.54 -11.24 -10.80
CA ARG A 235 7.24 -12.12 -11.73
C ARG A 235 6.91 -13.58 -11.46
N LEU A 236 6.49 -14.30 -12.49
CA LEU A 236 6.51 -15.76 -12.49
C LEU A 236 7.92 -16.20 -12.87
N LEU A 237 8.62 -16.83 -11.94
CA LEU A 237 9.96 -17.39 -12.12
C LEU A 237 9.87 -18.89 -12.34
N ILE A 238 10.59 -19.39 -13.34
CA ILE A 238 10.76 -20.81 -13.60
C ILE A 238 12.25 -21.08 -13.71
N SER A 239 12.75 -21.97 -12.87
CA SER A 239 14.14 -22.44 -12.89
C SER A 239 14.20 -23.89 -13.33
N ASP A 240 15.11 -24.22 -14.23
CA ASP A 240 15.37 -25.60 -14.62
C ASP A 240 16.27 -26.32 -13.60
N SER A 241 16.58 -27.60 -13.89
CA SER A 241 17.47 -28.41 -13.06
C SER A 241 18.94 -27.94 -13.06
N SER A 242 19.34 -27.13 -14.06
CA SER A 242 20.69 -26.56 -14.15
C SER A 242 20.85 -25.27 -13.34
N GLY A 243 19.73 -24.72 -12.85
CA GLY A 243 19.66 -23.45 -12.14
C GLY A 243 19.51 -22.24 -13.06
N GLN A 244 19.34 -22.43 -14.37
CA GLN A 244 18.96 -21.37 -15.29
C GLN A 244 17.55 -20.90 -14.98
N ARG A 245 17.33 -19.58 -15.02
CA ARG A 245 16.04 -18.97 -14.67
C ARG A 245 15.48 -18.14 -15.83
N ILE A 246 14.20 -18.30 -16.09
CA ILE A 246 13.40 -17.39 -16.93
C ILE A 246 12.35 -16.69 -16.06
N ALA A 247 11.92 -15.51 -16.49
CA ALA A 247 10.95 -14.70 -15.76
C ALA A 247 9.86 -14.14 -16.68
N PHE A 248 8.59 -14.25 -16.28
CA PHE A 248 7.50 -13.52 -16.91
C PHE A 248 7.00 -12.42 -15.98
N ARG A 249 7.14 -11.16 -16.40
CA ARG A 249 6.62 -10.00 -15.69
C ARG A 249 5.15 -9.78 -16.05
N PHE A 250 4.37 -9.40 -15.05
CA PHE A 250 2.98 -8.99 -15.24
C PHE A 250 2.57 -7.96 -14.19
N THR A 251 1.56 -7.17 -14.53
CA THR A 251 0.91 -6.23 -13.62
C THR A 251 -0.58 -6.51 -13.57
N LEU A 252 -1.18 -6.34 -12.40
CA LEU A 252 -2.63 -6.38 -12.24
C LEU A 252 -3.14 -4.94 -12.17
N LYS A 253 -4.20 -4.67 -12.93
CA LYS A 253 -4.88 -3.37 -12.84
C LYS A 253 -5.61 -3.34 -11.51
N GLN A 254 -5.01 -2.69 -10.51
CA GLN A 254 -5.70 -2.42 -9.26
C GLN A 254 -6.94 -1.56 -9.54
N PRO A 255 -8.10 -1.84 -8.92
CA PRO A 255 -9.23 -0.92 -8.98
C PRO A 255 -8.77 0.45 -8.45
N GLU A 256 -9.12 1.51 -9.16
CA GLU A 256 -8.80 2.87 -8.72
C GLU A 256 -9.41 3.10 -7.35
N LEU A 257 -8.57 3.39 -6.34
CA LEU A 257 -9.04 3.88 -5.05
C LEU A 257 -9.65 5.26 -5.28
N SER A 258 -10.97 5.33 -5.44
CA SER A 258 -11.70 6.59 -5.47
C SER A 258 -11.80 7.16 -4.06
N VAL A 259 -10.82 7.95 -3.66
CA VAL A 259 -10.96 8.82 -2.49
C VAL A 259 -11.85 9.99 -2.92
N GLU A 260 -13.16 9.88 -2.73
CA GLU A 260 -14.09 10.99 -2.92
C GLU A 260 -13.88 12.01 -1.80
N TYR A 261 -13.09 13.05 -2.06
CA TYR A 261 -13.13 14.28 -1.28
C TYR A 261 -14.31 15.11 -1.79
N ASP A 262 -15.46 15.00 -1.13
CA ASP A 262 -16.68 15.75 -1.47
C ASP A 262 -16.58 17.26 -1.13
N GLY A 263 -15.42 17.71 -0.65
CA GLY A 263 -15.16 19.09 -0.26
C GLY A 263 -15.67 19.45 1.14
N LEU A 264 -16.35 18.57 1.87
CA LEU A 264 -16.64 18.74 3.30
C LEU A 264 -15.55 18.02 4.09
N ASP A 265 -14.94 18.65 5.10
CA ASP A 265 -14.01 17.99 6.04
C ASP A 265 -14.64 18.01 7.44
N VAL A 266 -14.89 16.83 8.01
CA VAL A 266 -15.43 16.68 9.36
C VAL A 266 -14.39 16.02 10.24
N ARG A 267 -14.12 16.62 11.40
CA ARG A 267 -13.18 16.11 12.39
C ARG A 267 -13.85 15.99 13.74
N LEU A 268 -13.82 14.79 14.31
CA LEU A 268 -14.18 14.58 15.71
C LEU A 268 -12.98 14.96 16.58
N VAL A 269 -13.09 16.07 17.31
CA VAL A 269 -12.02 16.66 18.14
C VAL A 269 -11.91 15.91 19.47
N SER A 270 -13.03 15.61 20.11
CA SER A 270 -13.04 14.80 21.33
C SER A 270 -14.40 14.17 21.60
N VAL A 271 -14.38 13.10 22.38
CA VAL A 271 -15.57 12.47 22.96
C VAL A 271 -15.33 12.31 24.44
N THR A 272 -16.25 12.79 25.27
CA THR A 272 -16.19 12.60 26.72
C THR A 272 -17.50 12.02 27.22
N THR A 273 -17.41 11.13 28.19
CA THR A 273 -18.55 10.48 28.82
C THR A 273 -18.61 10.84 30.29
N ILE A 274 -19.81 11.12 30.78
CA ILE A 274 -20.15 11.18 32.20
C ILE A 274 -21.44 10.37 32.38
N GLU A 275 -21.76 9.96 33.61
CA GLU A 275 -22.98 9.18 33.86
C GLU A 275 -24.22 9.86 33.26
N GLY A 276 -24.92 9.15 32.36
CA GLY A 276 -26.11 9.66 31.67
C GLY A 276 -25.85 10.49 30.40
N GLN A 277 -24.60 10.80 30.07
CA GLN A 277 -24.27 11.75 29.00
C GLN A 277 -22.97 11.43 28.25
N ILE A 278 -23.01 11.62 26.94
CA ILE A 278 -21.84 11.69 26.06
C ILE A 278 -21.77 13.06 25.42
N THR A 279 -20.58 13.65 25.35
CA THR A 279 -20.33 14.96 24.74
C THR A 279 -19.32 14.80 23.61
N THR A 280 -19.69 15.24 22.41
CA THR A 280 -18.82 15.19 21.22
C THR A 280 -18.44 16.60 20.81
N ARG A 281 -17.16 16.88 20.67
CA ARG A 281 -16.64 18.10 20.06
C ARG A 281 -16.18 17.80 18.66
N LEU A 282 -16.60 18.58 17.68
CA LEU A 282 -16.27 18.36 16.28
C LEU A 282 -16.06 19.67 15.54
N ARG A 283 -15.22 19.62 14.50
CA ARG A 283 -15.00 20.72 13.57
C ARG A 283 -15.48 20.31 12.18
N ILE A 284 -16.30 21.15 11.57
CA ILE A 284 -16.78 20.97 10.20
C ILE A 284 -16.21 22.10 9.36
N TYR A 285 -15.54 21.78 8.26
CA TYR A 285 -15.02 22.74 7.29
C TYR A 285 -15.65 22.50 5.91
N ASN A 286 -16.17 23.56 5.31
CA ASN A 286 -16.71 23.52 3.95
C ASN A 286 -15.64 24.01 2.96
N GLY A 287 -14.94 23.10 2.31
CA GLY A 287 -14.03 23.37 1.18
C GLY A 287 -14.72 23.34 -0.19
N GLN A 288 -16.05 23.20 -0.26
CA GLN A 288 -16.80 23.28 -1.51
C GLN A 288 -16.98 24.74 -1.96
N THR A 289 -17.39 24.94 -3.21
CA THR A 289 -17.72 26.27 -3.76
C THR A 289 -19.15 26.72 -3.45
N THR A 290 -19.97 25.86 -2.85
CA THR A 290 -21.36 26.13 -2.47
C THR A 290 -21.55 26.09 -0.96
N ALA A 291 -22.49 26.89 -0.46
CA ALA A 291 -22.86 26.85 0.95
C ALA A 291 -23.62 25.56 1.30
N ILE A 292 -23.41 25.05 2.51
CA ILE A 292 -24.03 23.83 3.03
C ILE A 292 -24.91 24.20 4.23
N ASN A 293 -26.14 23.71 4.24
CA ASN A 293 -27.05 23.90 5.37
C ASN A 293 -27.01 22.66 6.26
N PHE A 294 -26.76 22.86 7.55
CA PHE A 294 -26.83 21.82 8.56
C PHE A 294 -28.05 22.02 9.45
N THR A 295 -28.75 20.91 9.69
CA THR A 295 -29.88 20.79 10.60
C THR A 295 -29.56 19.72 11.66
N GLN A 296 -30.44 19.60 12.66
CA GLN A 296 -30.33 18.57 13.70
C GLN A 296 -30.33 17.13 13.16
N ASP A 297 -30.93 16.89 11.99
CA ASP A 297 -31.05 15.55 11.40
C ASP A 297 -29.81 15.14 10.59
N ASP A 298 -28.98 16.12 10.22
CA ASP A 298 -27.74 15.90 9.46
C ASP A 298 -26.60 15.39 10.36
N ILE A 299 -26.76 15.52 11.68
CA ILE A 299 -25.81 15.06 12.70
C ILE A 299 -26.54 14.18 13.70
N TRP A 300 -26.17 12.91 13.79
CA TRP A 300 -26.82 11.97 14.70
C TRP A 300 -25.86 10.97 15.30
N LEU A 301 -26.23 10.46 16.47
CA LEU A 301 -25.51 9.44 17.22
C LEU A 301 -26.38 8.19 17.37
N SER A 302 -25.80 7.03 17.09
CA SER A 302 -26.37 5.74 17.44
C SER A 302 -25.50 5.09 18.52
N LEU A 303 -26.12 4.40 19.47
CA LEU A 303 -25.45 3.73 20.58
C LEU A 303 -25.84 2.25 20.64
N GLY A 304 -24.94 1.40 21.12
CA GLY A 304 -25.23 -0.03 21.29
C GLY A 304 -24.11 -0.85 21.92
N TYR A 305 -24.31 -2.16 21.95
CA TYR A 305 -23.45 -3.13 22.64
C TYR A 305 -22.57 -3.96 21.69
N ALA A 306 -22.45 -3.55 20.44
CA ALA A 306 -21.54 -4.11 19.44
C ALA A 306 -20.94 -2.98 18.59
N PRO A 307 -19.74 -3.18 17.99
CA PRO A 307 -19.18 -2.24 17.04
C PRO A 307 -20.14 -1.91 15.90
N ASP A 308 -20.15 -0.65 15.48
CA ASP A 308 -21.05 -0.09 14.47
C ASP A 308 -22.55 -0.35 14.73
N PRO A 309 -23.09 0.17 15.85
CA PRO A 309 -24.43 -0.19 16.28
C PRO A 309 -25.50 0.24 15.27
N PRO A 310 -26.42 -0.65 14.84
CA PRO A 310 -27.54 -0.31 13.96
C PRO A 310 -28.71 0.35 14.70
N GLY A 311 -28.49 0.78 15.95
CA GLY A 311 -29.50 1.27 16.89
C GLY A 311 -30.22 2.55 16.42
N PRO A 312 -31.21 3.02 17.20
CA PRO A 312 -31.95 4.23 16.87
C PRO A 312 -30.99 5.42 16.72
N ARG A 313 -31.22 6.22 15.67
CA ARG A 313 -30.46 7.44 15.40
C ARG A 313 -31.01 8.55 16.28
N ASN A 314 -30.19 9.04 17.21
CA ASN A 314 -30.52 10.20 18.02
C ASN A 314 -30.01 11.45 17.27
N PRO A 315 -30.90 12.32 16.75
CA PRO A 315 -30.49 13.56 16.09
C PRO A 315 -29.93 14.56 17.10
N ALA A 316 -29.18 15.55 16.62
CA ALA A 316 -28.60 16.60 17.45
C ALA A 316 -29.68 17.61 17.90
N GLU A 317 -30.62 17.21 18.77
CA GLU A 317 -31.83 17.97 19.12
C GLU A 317 -31.57 19.40 19.66
N GLY A 318 -30.38 19.65 20.21
CA GLY A 318 -29.97 20.98 20.70
C GLY A 318 -29.35 21.91 19.63
N LEU A 319 -29.13 21.41 18.42
CA LEU A 319 -28.44 22.15 17.36
C LEU A 319 -29.39 23.13 16.67
N GLN A 320 -29.08 24.43 16.77
CA GLN A 320 -29.73 25.43 15.92
C GLN A 320 -29.24 25.25 14.47
N PRO A 321 -30.14 25.17 13.48
CA PRO A 321 -29.74 25.08 12.08
C PRO A 321 -28.83 26.24 11.68
N PHE A 322 -27.81 25.94 10.89
CA PHE A 322 -26.85 26.95 10.43
C PHE A 322 -26.40 26.67 8.99
N THR A 323 -25.91 27.71 8.34
CA THR A 323 -25.33 27.63 7.00
C THR A 323 -23.83 27.83 7.10
N LEU A 324 -23.07 26.90 6.55
CA LEU A 324 -21.62 26.97 6.43
C LEU A 324 -21.25 27.39 5.01
N LEU A 325 -20.73 28.61 4.84
CA LEU A 325 -20.33 29.13 3.53
C LEU A 325 -19.03 28.46 3.04
N PRO A 326 -18.68 28.57 1.74
CA PRO A 326 -17.39 28.16 1.22
C PRO A 326 -16.22 28.70 2.06
N GLU A 327 -15.22 27.86 2.26
CA GLU A 327 -14.01 28.08 3.04
C GLU A 327 -14.24 28.41 4.54
N GLN A 328 -15.46 28.20 5.06
CA GLN A 328 -15.74 28.38 6.48
C GLN A 328 -15.58 27.09 7.28
N ALA A 329 -15.21 27.26 8.55
CA ALA A 329 -15.25 26.21 9.54
C ALA A 329 -16.15 26.59 10.71
N VAL A 330 -16.76 25.59 11.33
CA VAL A 330 -17.50 25.70 12.59
C VAL A 330 -17.00 24.65 13.57
N ASP A 331 -16.87 25.03 14.84
CA ASP A 331 -16.62 24.11 15.94
C ASP A 331 -17.94 23.91 16.70
N LEU A 332 -18.38 22.66 16.84
CA LEU A 332 -19.61 22.26 17.50
C LEU A 332 -19.29 21.44 18.75
N THR A 333 -20.06 21.69 19.81
CA THR A 333 -20.11 20.82 21.00
C THR A 333 -21.55 20.31 21.12
N LEU A 334 -21.72 19.00 20.98
CA LEU A 334 -23.02 18.34 21.06
C LEU A 334 -23.06 17.44 22.28
N VAL A 335 -24.22 17.42 22.94
CA VAL A 335 -24.49 16.66 24.16
C VAL A 335 -25.61 15.69 23.87
N TRP A 336 -25.40 14.42 24.22
CA TRP A 336 -26.31 13.33 23.96
C TRP A 336 -26.60 12.55 25.23
N TYR A 337 -27.78 11.94 25.30
CA TYR A 337 -28.08 10.97 26.33
C TYR A 337 -27.24 9.69 26.13
N TRP A 338 -26.73 9.13 27.22
CA TRP A 338 -25.93 7.90 27.20
C TRP A 338 -26.32 6.99 28.36
N GLY A 339 -26.71 5.76 28.05
CA GLY A 339 -27.17 4.75 29.01
C GLY A 339 -26.08 3.79 29.49
N GLY A 340 -24.81 4.04 29.17
CA GLY A 340 -23.69 3.15 29.48
C GLY A 340 -23.35 2.16 28.36
N GLU A 341 -23.84 2.40 27.14
CA GLU A 341 -23.51 1.60 25.97
C GLU A 341 -22.01 1.72 25.63
N PRO A 342 -21.30 0.60 25.38
CA PRO A 342 -19.85 0.61 25.13
C PRO A 342 -19.48 0.97 23.69
N PHE A 343 -20.43 1.10 22.77
CA PHE A 343 -20.15 1.47 21.38
C PHE A 343 -21.12 2.56 20.90
N GLY A 344 -20.62 3.44 20.03
CA GLY A 344 -21.43 4.41 19.32
C GLY A 344 -20.98 4.61 17.88
N ALA A 345 -21.87 5.09 17.03
CA ALA A 345 -21.53 5.61 15.71
C ALA A 345 -22.13 7.01 15.55
N LEU A 346 -21.25 8.01 15.42
CA LEU A 346 -21.60 9.40 15.14
C LEU A 346 -21.52 9.62 13.63
N GLN A 347 -22.55 10.22 13.04
CA GLN A 347 -22.58 10.56 11.63
C GLN A 347 -22.83 12.05 11.44
N VAL A 348 -22.12 12.64 10.48
CA VAL A 348 -22.25 14.05 10.03
C VAL A 348 -22.26 14.04 8.50
N GLY A 349 -23.44 14.18 7.88
CA GLY A 349 -23.57 14.01 6.44
C GLY A 349 -23.11 12.61 5.97
N SER A 350 -22.08 12.55 5.12
CA SER A 350 -21.43 11.32 4.63
C SER A 350 -20.38 10.73 5.59
N TYR A 351 -19.89 11.51 6.55
CA TYR A 351 -18.85 11.11 7.49
C TYR A 351 -19.40 10.28 8.63
N ARG A 352 -18.72 9.18 8.98
CA ARG A 352 -19.09 8.30 10.10
C ARG A 352 -17.88 8.01 10.97
N PHE A 353 -18.05 8.15 12.27
CA PHE A 353 -17.04 7.93 13.29
C PHE A 353 -17.50 6.83 14.24
N ALA A 354 -16.67 5.81 14.44
CA ALA A 354 -16.87 4.85 15.51
C ALA A 354 -16.40 5.46 16.85
N ILE A 355 -17.21 5.25 17.89
CA ILE A 355 -16.92 5.62 19.27
C ILE A 355 -16.87 4.32 20.07
N GLN A 356 -15.81 4.13 20.86
CA GLN A 356 -15.54 2.93 21.66
C GLN A 356 -15.11 3.33 23.07
#